data_AF-A0A6V7WSV1-F1
#
_entry.id   AF-A0A6V7WSV1-F1
#
_cell.length_a   1.000
_cell.length_b   1.000
_cell.length_c   1.000
_cell.angle_alpha   90.00
_cell.angle_beta   90.00
_cell.angle_gamma   90.00
#
_symmetry.space_group_name_H-M   'P 1'
#
loop_
_entity.id
_entity.type
_entity.pdbx_description
1 polymer ?
#
loop_
_entity_poly.entity_id
_entity_poly.type
_entity_poly.pdbx_seq_one_letter_code
_entity_poly.pdbx_strand_id
1 'polypeptide(L)'
;MFPELIFYFILSLLLILNINVNAIGENPWDIQNFAEIISGIGQMIQNPAETVDVPSALIMGKWFQVYKASVSFDINRPQMYCAVSYFKPNSVMGEDGFSIEEAYRAVSKNGPIETFKRDLNKVGTGKYWMYTEEYFYPRQFYIIKIGPKFGNDTKVDEIDIQYIVVTDASKLSLTVYAREAMIFFKRYNKEVMEFLKEKGFGGKLFWNSPKLIYQGNDCDWPSEREVFARRVLKNYEHNKKEAARPTTNITQTPSEAFAEIMKNPQQAIQQLMQQNFN
;
A
#
# COMPACT_ATOMS: atom_id res chain seq x y z
N MET A 1 7.30 36.67 -30.71
CA MET A 1 7.31 37.42 -29.44
C MET A 1 6.57 36.54 -28.44
N PHE A 2 7.18 35.56 -27.78
CA PHE A 2 7.80 35.67 -26.43
C PHE A 2 8.67 34.42 -26.05
N PRO A 3 9.63 33.94 -26.88
CA PRO A 3 10.50 32.84 -26.45
C PRO A 3 11.53 33.27 -25.38
N GLU A 4 11.91 34.55 -25.36
CA GLU A 4 12.89 35.06 -24.38
C GLU A 4 12.31 35.17 -22.96
N LEU A 5 11.01 35.47 -22.83
CA LEU A 5 10.37 35.65 -21.53
C LEU A 5 10.30 34.34 -20.72
N ILE A 6 10.11 33.21 -21.41
CA ILE A 6 10.05 31.87 -20.80
C ILE A 6 11.45 31.45 -20.33
N PHE A 7 12.50 31.80 -21.10
CA PHE A 7 13.88 31.51 -20.72
C PHE A 7 14.31 32.28 -19.47
N TYR A 8 13.96 33.57 -19.37
CA TYR A 8 14.23 34.36 -18.16
C TYR A 8 13.41 33.90 -16.95
N PHE A 9 12.19 33.39 -17.16
CA PHE A 9 11.36 32.84 -16.08
C PHE A 9 11.93 31.53 -15.52
N ILE A 10 12.44 30.64 -16.39
CA ILE A 10 13.08 29.39 -15.97
C ILE A 10 14.44 29.67 -15.30
N LEU A 11 15.20 30.64 -15.80
CA LEU A 11 16.48 31.04 -15.21
C LEU A 11 16.31 31.73 -13.85
N SER A 12 15.25 32.53 -13.66
CA SER A 12 14.96 33.14 -12.36
C SER A 12 14.45 32.11 -11.35
N LEU A 13 13.68 31.09 -11.79
CA LEU A 13 13.26 29.98 -10.93
C LEU A 13 14.45 29.14 -10.45
N LEU A 14 15.45 28.93 -11.31
CA LEU A 14 16.72 28.25 -10.98
C LEU A 14 17.62 29.08 -10.04
N LEU A 15 17.55 30.41 -10.09
CA LEU A 15 18.30 31.31 -9.21
C LEU A 15 17.64 31.48 -7.83
N ILE A 16 16.31 31.38 -7.72
CA ILE A 16 15.59 31.44 -6.44
C ILE A 16 15.77 30.14 -5.61
N LEU A 17 16.13 29.02 -6.24
CA LEU A 17 16.47 27.75 -5.58
C LEU A 17 17.83 27.76 -4.84
N ASN A 18 18.58 28.87 -4.85
CA ASN A 18 19.88 28.99 -4.17
C ASN A 18 19.89 29.88 -2.91
N ILE A 19 18.73 30.16 -2.32
CA ILE A 19 18.70 30.80 -1.00
C ILE A 19 18.73 29.71 0.08
N ASN A 20 19.95 29.29 0.43
CA ASN A 20 20.21 28.49 1.63
C ASN A 20 19.82 29.29 2.88
N VAL A 21 18.63 29.04 3.40
CA VAL A 21 18.32 29.30 4.81
C VAL A 21 18.39 27.96 5.52
N ASN A 22 19.57 27.63 6.03
CA ASN A 22 19.76 26.49 6.90
C ASN A 22 19.07 26.78 8.25
N ALA A 23 17.81 26.36 8.37
CA ALA A 23 17.17 26.17 9.67
C ALA A 23 17.68 24.84 10.25
N ILE A 24 18.25 24.90 11.44
CA ILE A 24 18.75 23.76 12.20
C ILE A 24 17.55 22.86 12.55
N GLY A 25 17.50 21.65 11.99
CA GLY A 25 16.53 20.63 12.39
C GLY A 25 15.98 19.71 11.29
N GLU A 26 16.26 19.96 10.01
CA GLU A 26 15.79 19.08 8.93
C GLU A 26 16.90 18.12 8.51
N ASN A 27 16.67 16.81 8.66
CA ASN A 27 17.49 15.80 8.00
C ASN A 27 17.42 16.07 6.49
N PRO A 28 18.52 16.44 5.82
CA PRO A 28 18.51 16.55 4.38
C PRO A 28 18.35 15.14 3.85
N TRP A 29 17.15 14.83 3.35
CA TRP A 29 16.98 13.74 2.40
C TRP A 29 17.93 14.03 1.24
N ASP A 30 19.08 13.36 1.28
CA ASP A 30 20.23 13.60 0.42
C ASP A 30 19.81 13.69 -1.05
N ILE A 31 20.24 14.75 -1.74
CA ILE A 31 19.92 14.99 -3.15
C ILE A 31 20.44 13.82 -4.02
N GLN A 32 21.48 13.13 -3.55
CA GLN A 32 21.97 11.89 -4.12
C GLN A 32 20.94 10.75 -4.04
N ASN A 33 20.28 10.57 -2.89
CA ASN A 33 19.19 9.60 -2.71
C ASN A 33 17.99 9.93 -3.60
N PHE A 34 17.70 11.22 -3.82
CA PHE A 34 16.60 11.67 -4.68
C PHE A 34 16.86 11.41 -6.18
N ALA A 35 18.10 11.60 -6.64
CA ALA A 35 18.50 11.25 -8.01
C ALA A 35 18.46 9.74 -8.26
N GLU A 36 18.84 8.93 -7.27
CA GLU A 36 18.70 7.47 -7.32
C GLU A 36 17.23 7.02 -7.32
N ILE A 37 16.36 7.72 -6.58
CA ILE A 37 14.89 7.56 -6.63
C ILE A 37 14.35 7.77 -8.04
N ILE A 38 14.69 8.90 -8.68
CA ILE A 38 14.17 9.22 -10.01
C ILE A 38 14.72 8.25 -11.08
N SER A 39 16.01 7.92 -11.02
CA SER A 39 16.63 6.97 -11.96
C SER A 39 16.06 5.56 -11.80
N GLY A 40 15.87 5.09 -10.57
CA GLY A 40 15.30 3.78 -10.26
C GLY A 40 13.83 3.65 -10.65
N ILE A 41 13.02 4.70 -10.42
CA ILE A 41 11.62 4.75 -10.88
C ILE A 41 11.57 4.67 -12.42
N GLY A 42 12.44 5.40 -13.12
CA GLY A 42 12.52 5.35 -14.59
C GLY A 42 12.81 3.95 -15.14
N GLN A 43 13.77 3.22 -14.55
CA GLN A 43 14.10 1.85 -14.97
C GLN A 43 13.00 0.82 -14.63
N MET A 44 12.25 1.02 -13.54
CA MET A 44 11.15 0.12 -13.15
C MET A 44 9.89 0.34 -13.99
N ILE A 45 9.61 1.58 -14.43
CA ILE A 45 8.50 1.87 -15.36
C ILE A 45 8.73 1.23 -16.74
N GLN A 46 9.99 1.12 -17.17
CA GLN A 46 10.33 0.52 -18.48
C GLN A 46 10.21 -1.00 -18.52
N ASN A 47 10.26 -1.69 -17.38
CA ASN A 47 10.18 -3.15 -17.29
C ASN A 47 9.08 -3.57 -16.29
N PRO A 48 7.81 -3.60 -16.73
CA PRO A 48 6.70 -3.95 -15.86
C PRO A 48 6.86 -5.36 -15.30
N ALA A 49 6.34 -5.58 -14.08
CA ALA A 49 6.43 -6.89 -13.46
C ALA A 49 5.65 -7.96 -14.25
N GLU A 50 6.34 -9.05 -14.61
CA GLU A 50 5.73 -10.24 -15.19
C GLU A 50 4.83 -10.92 -14.16
N THR A 51 3.62 -11.27 -14.56
CA THR A 51 2.60 -11.84 -13.69
C THR A 51 2.35 -13.31 -13.96
N VAL A 52 1.89 -14.02 -12.94
CA VAL A 52 1.49 -15.43 -13.01
C VAL A 52 -0.02 -15.51 -12.95
N ASP A 53 -0.65 -16.24 -13.89
CA ASP A 53 -2.09 -16.47 -13.80
C ASP A 53 -2.39 -17.52 -12.76
N VAL A 54 -3.28 -17.18 -11.84
CA VAL A 54 -3.80 -18.13 -10.87
C VAL A 54 -5.30 -17.91 -10.74
N PRO A 55 -6.12 -18.95 -10.96
CA PRO A 55 -7.54 -18.88 -10.62
C PRO A 55 -7.71 -18.48 -9.16
N SER A 56 -8.52 -17.45 -8.90
CA SER A 56 -8.72 -16.90 -7.55
C SER A 56 -9.17 -17.98 -6.56
N ALA A 57 -9.95 -18.96 -7.01
CA ALA A 57 -10.42 -20.08 -6.20
C ALA A 57 -9.28 -20.83 -5.47
N LEU A 58 -8.08 -20.90 -6.06
CA LEU A 58 -6.93 -21.60 -5.49
C LEU A 58 -6.22 -20.81 -4.38
N ILE A 59 -6.42 -19.50 -4.34
CA ILE A 59 -5.77 -18.59 -3.38
C ILE A 59 -6.72 -18.13 -2.26
N MET A 60 -7.91 -18.73 -2.17
CA MET A 60 -8.88 -18.41 -1.11
C MET A 60 -8.40 -18.84 0.28
N GLY A 61 -9.00 -18.25 1.31
CA GLY A 61 -8.79 -18.61 2.70
C GLY A 61 -7.75 -17.74 3.40
N LYS A 62 -7.17 -18.28 4.48
CA LYS A 62 -6.26 -17.57 5.37
C LYS A 62 -4.85 -17.48 4.80
N TRP A 63 -4.24 -16.31 4.98
CA TRP A 63 -2.86 -15.99 4.64
C TRP A 63 -2.22 -15.12 5.72
N PHE A 64 -0.93 -15.31 5.96
CA PHE A 64 -0.11 -14.45 6.81
C PHE A 64 0.76 -13.55 5.95
N GLN A 65 0.81 -12.26 6.26
CA GLN A 65 1.73 -11.34 5.57
C GLN A 65 3.10 -11.41 6.24
N VAL A 66 4.09 -11.94 5.54
CA VAL A 66 5.43 -12.18 6.09
C VAL A 66 6.44 -11.10 5.69
N TYR A 67 6.26 -10.49 4.51
CA TYR A 67 7.04 -9.34 4.07
C TYR A 67 6.15 -8.25 3.48
N LYS A 68 6.60 -7.01 3.62
CA LYS A 68 6.07 -5.84 2.89
C LYS A 68 7.20 -4.98 2.36
N ALA A 69 6.91 -3.99 1.51
CA ALA A 69 7.90 -2.96 1.17
C ALA A 69 8.29 -2.14 2.42
N SER A 70 9.58 -1.76 2.52
CA SER A 70 10.12 -0.96 3.63
C SER A 70 9.45 0.40 3.76
N VAL A 71 9.23 1.07 2.64
CA VAL A 71 8.44 2.30 2.58
C VAL A 71 7.08 1.92 2.01
N SER A 72 6.06 2.08 2.85
CA SER A 72 4.68 2.03 2.41
C SER A 72 4.26 3.45 2.06
N PHE A 73 3.74 3.67 0.85
CA PHE A 73 3.05 4.92 0.50
C PHE A 73 1.70 5.08 1.21
N ASP A 74 1.38 4.15 2.10
CA ASP A 74 0.31 4.24 3.09
C ASP A 74 0.87 4.96 4.33
N ILE A 75 1.01 6.28 4.22
CA ILE A 75 1.71 7.17 5.17
C ILE A 75 1.12 7.07 6.60
N ASN A 76 -0.14 6.64 6.71
CA ASN A 76 -0.88 6.59 7.97
C ASN A 76 -0.80 5.23 8.68
N ARG A 77 -0.03 4.25 8.15
CA ARG A 77 0.02 2.92 8.76
C ARG A 77 1.26 2.72 9.62
N PRO A 78 1.09 2.54 10.95
CA PRO A 78 2.20 2.24 11.84
C PRO A 78 2.84 0.89 11.48
N GLN A 79 3.98 0.60 12.12
CA GLN A 79 4.64 -0.69 12.03
C GLN A 79 3.64 -1.83 12.27
N MET A 80 3.62 -2.81 11.36
CA MET A 80 2.67 -3.93 11.37
C MET A 80 3.29 -5.13 12.08
N TYR A 81 2.50 -5.78 12.94
CA TYR A 81 2.83 -7.03 13.63
C TYR A 81 1.67 -8.02 13.48
N CYS A 82 1.95 -9.33 13.47
CA CYS A 82 0.94 -10.39 13.48
C CYS A 82 -0.12 -10.23 12.38
N ALA A 83 0.31 -9.87 11.18
CA ALA A 83 -0.60 -9.53 10.08
C ALA A 83 -1.22 -10.79 9.45
N VAL A 84 -2.55 -10.79 9.29
CA VAL A 84 -3.34 -11.86 8.71
C VAL A 84 -4.30 -11.29 7.67
N SER A 85 -4.56 -12.08 6.63
CA SER A 85 -5.42 -11.73 5.51
C SER A 85 -6.33 -12.91 5.17
N TYR A 86 -7.60 -12.64 4.95
CA TYR A 86 -8.62 -13.61 4.60
C TYR A 86 -9.15 -13.31 3.20
N PHE A 87 -8.83 -14.19 2.25
CA PHE A 87 -9.19 -14.07 0.84
C PHE A 87 -10.53 -14.76 0.62
N LYS A 88 -11.48 -14.06 0.00
CA LYS A 88 -12.86 -14.52 -0.21
C LYS A 88 -13.35 -14.22 -1.61
N PRO A 89 -14.14 -15.10 -2.24
CA PRO A 89 -14.75 -14.79 -3.52
C PRO A 89 -15.66 -13.56 -3.39
N ASN A 90 -15.65 -12.70 -4.40
CA ASN A 90 -16.51 -11.52 -4.44
C ASN A 90 -17.05 -11.32 -5.86
N SER A 91 -18.28 -11.80 -6.07
CA SER A 91 -18.97 -11.70 -7.37
C SER A 91 -19.27 -10.26 -7.80
N VAL A 92 -19.26 -9.30 -6.87
CA VAL A 92 -19.44 -7.88 -7.20
C VAL A 92 -18.26 -7.36 -8.02
N MET A 93 -17.07 -7.94 -7.85
CA MET A 93 -15.86 -7.55 -8.56
C MET A 93 -15.68 -8.25 -9.91
N GLY A 94 -16.71 -8.95 -10.40
CA GLY A 94 -16.70 -9.66 -11.67
C GLY A 94 -16.21 -11.10 -11.55
N GLU A 95 -15.99 -11.73 -12.71
CA GLU A 95 -15.47 -13.09 -12.81
C GLU A 95 -14.06 -13.16 -12.23
N ASP A 96 -13.79 -14.18 -11.40
CA ASP A 96 -12.52 -14.36 -10.69
C ASP A 96 -12.15 -13.19 -9.73
N GLY A 97 -13.13 -12.33 -9.43
CA GLY A 97 -13.01 -11.24 -8.48
C GLY A 97 -13.07 -11.72 -7.02
N PHE A 98 -12.32 -11.05 -6.14
CA PHE A 98 -12.21 -11.45 -4.74
C PHE A 98 -11.99 -10.28 -3.79
N SER A 99 -12.25 -10.49 -2.51
CA SER A 99 -11.98 -9.54 -1.44
C SER A 99 -10.90 -10.08 -0.52
N ILE A 100 -10.12 -9.18 0.05
CA ILE A 100 -9.18 -9.47 1.13
C ILE A 100 -9.63 -8.68 2.36
N GLU A 101 -9.90 -9.40 3.45
CA GLU A 101 -10.14 -8.81 4.76
C GLU A 101 -8.89 -9.00 5.60
N GLU A 102 -8.28 -7.90 6.03
CA GLU A 102 -6.96 -7.89 6.63
C GLU A 102 -7.01 -7.36 8.05
N ALA A 103 -6.15 -7.90 8.91
CA ALA A 103 -5.97 -7.44 10.26
C ALA A 103 -4.50 -7.50 10.69
N TYR A 104 -4.07 -6.55 11.51
CA TYR A 104 -2.73 -6.54 12.09
C TYR A 104 -2.72 -5.79 13.41
N ARG A 105 -1.69 -6.06 14.23
CA ARG A 105 -1.39 -5.31 15.44
C ARG A 105 -0.52 -4.11 15.10
N ALA A 106 -0.99 -2.91 15.45
CA ALA A 106 -0.29 -1.66 15.20
C ALA A 106 0.71 -1.35 16.32
N VAL A 107 1.84 -0.72 15.99
CA VAL A 107 2.88 -0.21 16.92
C VAL A 107 3.68 -1.30 17.64
N SER A 108 3.05 -2.36 18.14
CA SER A 108 3.71 -3.50 18.80
C SER A 108 2.91 -4.80 18.60
N LYS A 109 3.51 -5.95 18.94
CA LYS A 109 2.83 -7.27 18.88
C LYS A 109 1.55 -7.36 19.73
N ASN A 110 1.44 -6.56 20.79
CA ASN A 110 0.29 -6.50 21.69
C ASN A 110 -0.55 -5.24 21.49
N GLY A 111 -0.28 -4.46 20.44
CA GLY A 111 -0.97 -3.21 20.17
C GLY A 111 -2.44 -3.39 19.76
N PRO A 112 -3.13 -2.28 19.44
CA PRO A 112 -4.50 -2.35 18.93
C PRO A 112 -4.54 -3.09 17.59
N ILE A 113 -5.66 -3.76 17.35
CA ILE A 113 -5.93 -4.43 16.07
C ILE A 113 -6.53 -3.41 15.11
N GLU A 114 -5.84 -3.20 13.99
CA GLU A 114 -6.38 -2.48 12.85
C GLU A 114 -6.90 -3.47 11.81
N THR A 115 -8.03 -3.12 11.18
CA THR A 115 -8.68 -3.92 10.15
C THR A 115 -8.97 -3.09 8.92
N PHE A 116 -8.86 -3.71 7.74
CA PHE A 116 -9.19 -3.06 6.47
C PHE A 116 -9.67 -4.09 5.45
N LYS A 117 -10.39 -3.61 4.43
CA LYS A 117 -10.90 -4.42 3.33
C LYS A 117 -10.31 -3.93 2.02
N ARG A 118 -9.99 -4.88 1.14
CA ARG A 118 -9.61 -4.61 -0.24
C ARG A 118 -10.46 -5.44 -1.18
N ASP A 119 -10.96 -4.84 -2.24
CA ASP A 119 -11.76 -5.51 -3.26
C ASP A 119 -10.99 -5.54 -4.57
N LEU A 120 -10.92 -6.71 -5.21
CA LEU A 120 -10.04 -6.97 -6.34
C LEU A 120 -10.84 -7.38 -7.58
N ASN A 121 -10.73 -6.58 -8.62
CA ASN A 121 -11.27 -6.83 -9.96
C ASN A 121 -10.18 -7.36 -10.88
N LYS A 122 -10.38 -8.53 -11.49
CA LYS A 122 -9.41 -9.09 -12.45
C LYS A 122 -9.44 -8.30 -13.75
N VAL A 123 -8.27 -7.83 -14.20
CA VAL A 123 -8.12 -7.09 -15.46
C VAL A 123 -7.14 -7.74 -16.43
N GLY A 124 -6.53 -8.84 -16.03
CA GLY A 124 -5.68 -9.65 -16.88
C GLY A 124 -5.05 -10.79 -16.09
N THR A 125 -4.20 -11.54 -16.78
CA THR A 125 -3.40 -12.65 -16.24
C THR A 125 -2.64 -12.23 -14.99
N GLY A 126 -3.06 -12.70 -13.81
CA GLY A 126 -2.45 -12.33 -12.53
C GLY A 126 -2.50 -10.84 -12.17
N LYS A 127 -3.33 -10.02 -12.85
CA LYS A 127 -3.42 -8.57 -12.67
C LYS A 127 -4.81 -8.17 -12.18
N TYR A 128 -4.82 -7.40 -11.11
CA TYR A 128 -6.06 -6.92 -10.49
C TYR A 128 -6.01 -5.41 -10.22
N TRP A 129 -7.15 -4.74 -10.36
CA TRP A 129 -7.40 -3.46 -9.71
C TRP A 129 -7.91 -3.69 -8.30
N MET A 130 -7.27 -3.04 -7.34
CA MET A 130 -7.51 -3.17 -5.92
C MET A 130 -8.12 -1.87 -5.37
N TYR A 131 -9.36 -1.97 -4.94
CA TYR A 131 -10.14 -0.89 -4.33
C TYR A 131 -10.06 -1.01 -2.82
N THR A 132 -9.99 0.13 -2.13
CA THR A 132 -9.90 0.18 -0.66
C THR A 132 -10.88 1.20 -0.12
N GLU A 133 -11.32 1.04 1.11
CA GLU A 133 -12.20 2.01 1.79
C GLU A 133 -11.47 3.33 2.15
N GLU A 134 -10.13 3.37 2.06
CA GLU A 134 -9.30 4.48 2.57
C GLU A 134 -8.88 5.49 1.50
N TYR A 135 -8.86 5.10 0.23
CA TYR A 135 -8.37 5.94 -0.88
C TYR A 135 -9.30 5.88 -2.08
N PHE A 136 -9.45 7.01 -2.77
CA PHE A 136 -10.36 7.15 -3.91
C PHE A 136 -9.89 6.43 -5.18
N TYR A 137 -8.57 6.29 -5.39
CA TYR A 137 -8.01 5.71 -6.61
C TYR A 137 -7.65 4.22 -6.42
N PRO A 138 -8.02 3.35 -7.37
CA PRO A 138 -7.64 1.94 -7.31
C PRO A 138 -6.13 1.78 -7.44
N ARG A 139 -5.57 0.85 -6.66
CA ARG A 139 -4.16 0.44 -6.74
C ARG A 139 -4.03 -0.83 -7.57
N GLN A 140 -2.83 -1.13 -8.05
CA GLN A 140 -2.56 -2.37 -8.78
C GLN A 140 -2.20 -3.48 -7.79
N PHE A 141 -2.68 -4.69 -8.06
CA PHE A 141 -2.33 -5.91 -7.32
C PHE A 141 -1.94 -6.98 -8.32
N TYR A 142 -0.65 -7.18 -8.49
CA TYR A 142 -0.05 -8.05 -9.50
C TYR A 142 0.61 -9.24 -8.79
N ILE A 143 0.14 -10.44 -9.09
CA ILE A 143 0.73 -11.68 -8.58
C ILE A 143 1.92 -12.03 -9.46
N ILE A 144 3.13 -12.00 -8.90
CA ILE A 144 4.39 -12.14 -9.66
C ILE A 144 5.13 -13.44 -9.36
N LYS A 145 4.77 -14.12 -8.26
CA LYS A 145 5.24 -15.46 -7.96
C LYS A 145 4.26 -16.15 -7.03
N ILE A 146 4.18 -17.46 -7.20
CA ILE A 146 3.37 -18.37 -6.42
C ILE A 146 4.14 -19.68 -6.34
N GLY A 147 3.98 -20.44 -5.27
CA GLY A 147 4.70 -21.70 -5.14
C GLY A 147 4.47 -22.39 -3.81
N PRO A 148 5.23 -23.48 -3.54
CA PRO A 148 6.41 -23.91 -4.31
C PRO A 148 6.08 -24.61 -5.65
N LYS A 149 4.91 -25.25 -5.79
CA LYS A 149 4.55 -26.04 -6.98
C LYS A 149 3.37 -25.43 -7.70
N PHE A 150 3.65 -24.35 -8.43
CA PHE A 150 2.64 -23.73 -9.29
C PHE A 150 3.28 -23.14 -10.55
N GLY A 151 2.72 -23.51 -11.68
CA GLY A 151 3.03 -23.05 -13.02
C GLY A 151 1.91 -23.46 -13.97
N ASN A 152 1.90 -22.93 -15.19
CA ASN A 152 0.80 -23.13 -16.14
C ASN A 152 0.51 -24.61 -16.46
N ASP A 153 1.52 -25.48 -16.36
CA ASP A 153 1.42 -26.92 -16.65
C ASP A 153 1.18 -27.80 -15.41
N THR A 154 0.91 -27.20 -14.25
CA THR A 154 0.71 -27.96 -13.00
C THR A 154 -0.63 -28.68 -13.02
N LYS A 155 -0.63 -30.00 -12.82
CA LYS A 155 -1.86 -30.78 -12.66
C LYS A 155 -2.60 -30.36 -11.40
N VAL A 156 -3.93 -30.37 -11.44
CA VAL A 156 -4.79 -29.95 -10.32
C VAL A 156 -4.45 -30.67 -9.02
N ASP A 157 -4.12 -31.96 -9.09
CA ASP A 157 -3.81 -32.80 -7.93
C ASP A 157 -2.43 -32.53 -7.31
N GLU A 158 -1.58 -31.76 -8.00
CA GLU A 158 -0.22 -31.41 -7.58
C GLU A 158 -0.11 -29.96 -7.08
N ILE A 159 -1.23 -29.23 -7.06
CA ILE A 159 -1.30 -27.83 -6.63
C ILE A 159 -1.02 -27.75 -5.13
N ASP A 160 0.17 -27.27 -4.80
CA ASP A 160 0.59 -26.94 -3.44
C ASP A 160 1.05 -25.48 -3.39
N ILE A 161 0.12 -24.60 -3.02
CA ILE A 161 0.37 -23.17 -2.90
C ILE A 161 0.54 -22.80 -1.43
N GLN A 162 1.80 -22.54 -1.06
CA GLN A 162 2.22 -22.17 0.29
C GLN A 162 2.56 -20.69 0.42
N TYR A 163 2.86 -19.99 -0.67
CA TYR A 163 3.12 -18.55 -0.65
C TYR A 163 2.72 -17.86 -1.96
N ILE A 164 2.51 -16.55 -1.87
CA ILE A 164 2.20 -15.66 -3.00
C ILE A 164 3.02 -14.37 -2.83
N VAL A 165 3.64 -13.90 -3.90
CA VAL A 165 4.35 -12.63 -3.96
C VAL A 165 3.57 -11.66 -4.82
N VAL A 166 3.28 -10.48 -4.28
CA VAL A 166 2.44 -9.46 -4.88
C VAL A 166 3.15 -8.12 -4.92
N THR A 167 2.94 -7.36 -5.99
CA THR A 167 3.47 -6.01 -6.23
C THR A 167 2.47 -5.18 -7.04
N ASP A 168 2.82 -3.94 -7.37
CA ASP A 168 2.24 -3.15 -8.46
C ASP A 168 3.12 -3.19 -9.72
N ALA A 169 2.66 -2.56 -10.82
CA ALA A 169 3.38 -2.55 -12.09
C ALA A 169 4.75 -1.87 -12.02
N SER A 170 4.89 -0.85 -11.17
CA SER A 170 6.12 -0.06 -11.00
C SER A 170 7.03 -0.58 -9.89
N LYS A 171 6.71 -1.72 -9.28
CA LYS A 171 7.46 -2.36 -8.18
C LYS A 171 7.68 -1.43 -6.97
N LEU A 172 6.72 -0.54 -6.73
CA LEU A 172 6.74 0.40 -5.61
C LEU A 172 6.20 -0.22 -4.33
N SER A 173 5.27 -1.16 -4.44
CA SER A 173 4.74 -1.97 -3.35
C SER A 173 5.25 -3.39 -3.42
N LEU A 174 5.29 -4.04 -2.26
CA LEU A 174 5.59 -5.45 -2.12
C LEU A 174 4.75 -6.00 -0.98
N THR A 175 4.17 -7.17 -1.17
CA THR A 175 3.57 -7.97 -0.10
C THR A 175 3.82 -9.44 -0.39
N VAL A 176 4.30 -10.17 0.62
CA VAL A 176 4.45 -11.63 0.54
C VAL A 176 3.47 -12.26 1.51
N TYR A 177 2.59 -13.10 0.98
CA TYR A 177 1.63 -13.90 1.73
C TYR A 177 2.16 -15.33 1.87
N ALA A 178 1.93 -15.94 3.03
CA ALA A 178 2.25 -17.33 3.31
C ALA A 178 1.04 -18.05 3.93
N ARG A 179 0.82 -19.33 3.60
CA ARG A 179 -0.22 -20.14 4.24
C ARG A 179 0.06 -20.34 5.73
N GLU A 180 1.32 -20.58 6.05
CA GLU A 180 1.82 -20.75 7.42
C GLU A 180 3.16 -20.02 7.57
N ALA A 181 3.23 -19.03 8.47
CA ALA A 181 4.40 -18.18 8.60
C ALA A 181 5.66 -18.96 9.03
N MET A 182 5.52 -19.88 10.00
CA MET A 182 6.65 -20.69 10.49
C MET A 182 7.20 -21.63 9.43
N ILE A 183 6.33 -22.27 8.66
CA ILE A 183 6.73 -23.17 7.56
C ILE A 183 7.42 -22.36 6.47
N PHE A 184 6.89 -21.18 6.15
CA PHE A 184 7.49 -20.25 5.19
C PHE A 184 8.92 -19.88 5.57
N PHE A 185 9.15 -19.42 6.80
CA PHE A 185 10.50 -19.04 7.24
C PHE A 185 11.48 -20.21 7.22
N LYS A 186 10.99 -21.42 7.50
CA LYS A 186 11.81 -22.64 7.51
C LYS A 186 12.13 -23.18 6.11
N ARG A 187 11.20 -23.08 5.14
CA ARG A 187 11.30 -23.79 3.86
C ARG A 187 11.41 -22.90 2.63
N TYR A 188 10.69 -21.78 2.60
CA TYR A 188 10.46 -20.99 1.38
C TYR A 188 11.12 -19.61 1.42
N ASN A 189 11.57 -19.17 2.59
CA ASN A 189 12.15 -17.84 2.75
C ASN A 189 13.35 -17.59 1.83
N LYS A 190 14.26 -18.57 1.73
CA LYS A 190 15.47 -18.41 0.90
C LYS A 190 15.13 -18.18 -0.57
N GLU A 191 14.30 -19.05 -1.16
CA GLU A 191 13.93 -18.94 -2.57
C GLU A 191 13.14 -17.66 -2.87
N VAL A 192 12.29 -17.21 -1.94
CA VAL A 192 11.51 -15.99 -2.12
C VAL A 192 12.42 -14.77 -2.04
N MET A 193 13.36 -14.73 -1.11
CA MET A 193 14.31 -13.63 -1.00
C MET A 193 15.27 -13.57 -2.20
N GLU A 194 15.71 -14.73 -2.71
CA GLU A 194 16.49 -14.82 -3.96
C GLU A 194 15.68 -14.29 -5.15
N PHE A 195 14.44 -14.73 -5.32
CA PHE A 195 13.53 -14.20 -6.36
C PHE A 195 13.30 -12.70 -6.25
N LEU A 196 13.06 -12.18 -5.04
CA LEU A 196 12.84 -10.75 -4.81
C LEU A 196 14.07 -9.94 -5.21
N LYS A 197 15.27 -10.42 -4.87
CA LYS A 197 16.53 -9.81 -5.29
C LYS A 197 16.69 -9.82 -6.81
N GLU A 198 16.41 -10.94 -7.48
CA GLU A 198 16.46 -11.06 -8.94
C GLU A 198 15.48 -10.10 -9.64
N LYS A 199 14.29 -9.89 -9.07
CA LYS A 199 13.29 -8.97 -9.62
C LYS A 199 13.52 -7.50 -9.24
N GLY A 200 14.57 -7.19 -8.47
CA GLY A 200 15.04 -5.84 -8.17
C GLY A 200 14.54 -5.23 -6.85
N PHE A 201 13.93 -6.02 -5.98
CA PHE A 201 13.50 -5.57 -4.64
C PHE A 201 14.69 -5.53 -3.68
N GLY A 202 14.90 -4.39 -3.01
CA GLY A 202 15.97 -4.23 -2.01
C GLY A 202 17.39 -4.24 -2.57
N GLY A 203 17.54 -4.02 -3.88
CA GLY A 203 18.81 -3.74 -4.53
C GLY A 203 19.25 -2.29 -4.31
N LYS A 204 19.42 -1.52 -5.38
CA LYS A 204 19.79 -0.10 -5.32
C LYS A 204 18.72 0.80 -4.69
N LEU A 205 17.48 0.31 -4.57
CA LEU A 205 16.32 1.08 -4.15
C LEU A 205 15.92 0.65 -2.75
N PHE A 206 16.18 1.50 -1.76
CA PHE A 206 15.92 1.13 -0.36
C PHE A 206 14.41 1.06 -0.05
N TRP A 207 13.56 1.80 -0.77
CA TRP A 207 12.11 1.93 -0.46
C TRP A 207 11.32 0.66 -0.75
N ASN A 208 11.66 -0.07 -1.82
CA ASN A 208 11.01 -1.34 -2.17
C ASN A 208 11.68 -2.57 -1.52
N SER A 209 12.63 -2.36 -0.60
CA SER A 209 13.29 -3.46 0.08
C SER A 209 12.30 -4.31 0.90
N PRO A 210 12.43 -5.65 0.90
CA PRO A 210 11.56 -6.50 1.69
C PRO A 210 11.78 -6.28 3.19
N LYS A 211 10.75 -5.78 3.87
CA LYS A 211 10.70 -5.59 5.31
C LYS A 211 9.89 -6.69 5.96
N LEU A 212 10.53 -7.40 6.88
CA LEU A 212 9.92 -8.47 7.66
C LEU A 212 8.77 -7.93 8.51
N ILE A 213 7.64 -8.66 8.49
CA ILE A 213 6.55 -8.49 9.43
C ILE A 213 6.69 -9.56 10.51
N TYR A 214 6.58 -9.15 11.78
CA TYR A 214 6.69 -10.09 12.90
C TYR A 214 5.52 -11.07 12.89
N GLN A 215 5.82 -12.37 12.93
CA GLN A 215 4.84 -13.47 12.93
C GLN A 215 5.24 -14.53 13.97
N GLY A 216 5.53 -14.13 15.21
CA GLY A 216 5.93 -15.06 16.28
C GLY A 216 4.83 -16.02 16.72
N ASN A 217 5.19 -17.09 17.44
CA ASN A 217 4.22 -18.04 18.01
C ASN A 217 3.32 -17.41 19.10
N ASP A 218 3.72 -16.26 19.61
CA ASP A 218 3.00 -15.42 20.57
C ASP A 218 2.07 -14.40 19.90
N CYS A 219 1.93 -14.45 18.57
CA CYS A 219 0.93 -13.66 17.87
C CYS A 219 -0.48 -14.22 18.10
N ASP A 220 -1.36 -13.33 18.55
CA ASP A 220 -2.80 -13.58 18.64
C ASP A 220 -3.49 -13.00 17.39
N TRP A 221 -3.72 -13.88 16.41
CA TRP A 221 -4.35 -13.50 15.14
C TRP A 221 -5.88 -13.56 15.27
N PRO A 222 -6.59 -12.45 14.98
CA PRO A 222 -8.04 -12.44 15.05
C PRO A 222 -8.65 -13.39 14.02
N SER A 223 -9.72 -14.06 14.40
CA SER A 223 -10.48 -14.92 13.48
C SER A 223 -11.14 -14.09 12.37
N GLU A 224 -11.46 -14.73 11.24
CA GLU A 224 -12.18 -14.09 10.14
C GLU A 224 -13.49 -13.38 10.60
N ARG A 225 -14.25 -14.03 11.48
CA ARG A 225 -15.49 -13.47 12.05
C ARG A 225 -15.21 -12.25 12.92
N GLU A 226 -14.11 -12.27 13.68
CA GLU A 226 -13.69 -11.14 14.50
C GLU A 226 -13.25 -9.95 13.63
N VAL A 227 -12.47 -10.20 12.57
CA VAL A 227 -12.07 -9.15 11.62
C VAL A 227 -13.30 -8.50 10.99
N PHE A 228 -14.27 -9.30 10.54
CA PHE A 228 -15.53 -8.79 10.02
C PHE A 228 -16.29 -7.96 11.06
N ALA A 229 -16.47 -8.47 12.28
CA ALA A 229 -17.20 -7.76 13.33
C ALA A 229 -16.53 -6.43 13.72
N ARG A 230 -15.20 -6.41 13.88
CA ARG A 230 -14.43 -5.19 14.17
C ARG A 230 -14.60 -4.15 13.07
N ARG A 231 -14.58 -4.55 11.80
CA ARG A 231 -14.80 -3.62 10.69
C ARG A 231 -16.21 -3.05 10.69
N VAL A 232 -17.23 -3.88 10.87
CA VAL A 232 -18.64 -3.43 10.95
C VAL A 232 -18.82 -2.44 12.09
N LEU A 233 -18.25 -2.72 13.26
CA LEU A 233 -18.30 -1.81 14.42
C LEU A 233 -17.55 -0.50 14.14
N LYS A 234 -16.35 -0.55 13.57
CA LYS A 234 -15.56 0.64 13.19
C LYS A 234 -16.35 1.53 12.23
N ASN A 235 -16.99 0.96 11.22
CA ASN A 235 -17.81 1.70 10.26
C ASN A 235 -19.08 2.27 10.90
N TYR A 236 -19.73 1.53 11.79
CA TYR A 236 -20.88 2.02 12.55
C TYR A 236 -20.52 3.21 13.45
N GLU A 237 -19.42 3.09 14.21
CA GLU A 237 -18.92 4.16 15.07
C GLU A 237 -18.51 5.40 14.28
N HIS A 238 -17.84 5.21 13.13
CA HIS A 238 -17.49 6.30 12.23
C HIS A 238 -18.75 7.01 11.73
N ASN A 239 -19.73 6.28 11.19
CA ASN A 239 -20.98 6.86 10.72
C ASN A 239 -21.78 7.56 11.82
N LYS A 240 -21.78 7.00 13.04
CA LYS A 240 -22.41 7.64 14.20
C LYS A 240 -21.71 8.94 14.59
N LYS A 241 -20.37 8.97 14.56
CA LYS A 241 -19.59 10.19 14.80
C LYS A 241 -19.84 11.24 13.72
N GLU A 242 -19.86 10.85 12.45
CA GLU A 242 -20.20 11.76 11.34
C GLU A 242 -21.63 12.29 11.45
N ALA A 243 -22.60 11.46 11.82
CA ALA A 243 -23.99 11.89 12.03
C ALA A 243 -24.16 12.78 13.27
N ALA A 244 -23.29 12.63 14.28
CA ALA A 244 -23.27 13.46 15.48
C ALA A 244 -22.38 14.71 15.35
N ARG A 245 -21.64 14.88 14.23
CA ARG A 245 -20.92 16.12 13.97
C ARG A 245 -21.94 17.24 13.83
N PRO A 246 -21.80 18.36 14.56
CA PRO A 246 -22.66 19.51 14.37
C PRO A 246 -22.57 19.91 12.90
N THR A 247 -23.72 20.05 12.23
CA THR A 247 -23.80 20.72 10.94
C THR A 247 -23.30 22.14 11.17
N THR A 248 -22.02 22.40 10.92
CA THR A 248 -21.60 23.77 10.65
C THR A 248 -22.46 24.21 9.47
N ASN A 249 -23.28 25.24 9.66
CA ASN A 249 -24.03 25.90 8.61
C ASN A 249 -23.05 26.44 7.57
N ILE A 250 -22.56 25.57 6.68
CA ILE A 250 -21.83 25.98 5.50
C ILE A 250 -22.91 26.22 4.45
N THR A 251 -23.50 27.41 4.50
CA THR A 251 -24.31 27.99 3.42
C THR A 251 -23.45 28.41 2.22
N GLN A 252 -22.25 27.82 2.07
CA GLN A 252 -21.34 28.08 0.97
C GLN A 252 -21.25 26.83 0.11
N THR A 253 -21.50 27.00 -1.18
CA THR A 253 -21.26 25.96 -2.18
C THR A 253 -19.76 25.58 -2.19
N PRO A 254 -19.38 24.36 -2.60
CA PRO A 254 -17.97 23.93 -2.68
C PRO A 254 -17.08 24.89 -3.51
N SER A 255 -17.70 25.60 -4.46
CA SER A 255 -17.09 26.67 -5.26
C SER A 255 -16.67 27.88 -4.41
N GLU A 256 -17.52 28.29 -3.45
CA GLU A 256 -17.27 29.46 -2.60
C GLU A 256 -16.24 29.16 -1.53
N ALA A 257 -16.28 27.96 -0.94
CA ALA A 257 -15.24 27.51 -0.01
C ALA A 257 -13.86 27.42 -0.67
N PHE A 258 -13.79 26.91 -1.91
CA PHE A 258 -12.54 26.87 -2.67
C PHE A 258 -12.05 28.27 -3.07
N ALA A 259 -12.95 29.18 -3.44
CA ALA A 259 -12.61 30.56 -3.75
C ALA A 259 -12.08 31.35 -2.53
N GLU A 260 -12.59 31.05 -1.33
CA GLU A 260 -12.13 31.65 -0.07
C GLU A 260 -10.76 31.12 0.36
N ILE A 261 -10.51 29.81 0.18
CA ILE A 261 -9.20 29.18 0.38
C ILE A 261 -8.14 29.75 -0.59
N MET A 262 -8.53 29.98 -1.85
CA MET A 262 -7.64 30.58 -2.85
C MET A 262 -7.36 32.07 -2.59
N LYS A 263 -8.26 32.78 -1.89
CA LYS A 263 -8.06 34.18 -1.49
C LYS A 263 -7.06 34.32 -0.34
N ASN A 264 -7.08 33.42 0.64
CA ASN A 264 -6.19 33.46 1.80
C ASN A 264 -5.65 32.06 2.17
N PRO A 265 -4.75 31.49 1.34
CA PRO A 265 -4.26 30.12 1.51
C PRO A 265 -3.51 29.91 2.84
N GLN A 266 -2.86 30.94 3.39
CA GLN A 266 -2.14 30.83 4.65
C GLN A 266 -3.06 30.67 5.87
N GLN A 267 -4.23 31.31 5.88
CA GLN A 267 -5.22 31.16 6.95
C GLN A 267 -5.89 29.78 6.90
N ALA A 268 -6.19 29.29 5.69
CA ALA A 268 -6.76 27.95 5.50
C ALA A 268 -5.79 26.87 6.01
N ILE A 269 -4.48 27.02 5.73
CA ILE A 269 -3.44 26.12 6.24
C ILE A 269 -3.37 26.17 7.77
N GLN A 270 -3.43 27.37 8.38
CA GLN A 270 -3.44 27.49 9.85
C GLN A 270 -4.64 26.82 10.50
N GLN A 271 -5.84 26.94 9.92
CA GLN A 271 -7.05 26.29 10.43
C GLN A 271 -6.99 24.77 10.29
N LEU A 272 -6.46 24.25 9.18
CA LEU A 272 -6.24 22.82 8.97
C LEU A 272 -5.21 22.23 9.93
N MET A 273 -4.18 23.01 10.31
CA MET A 273 -3.26 22.60 11.37
C MET A 273 -3.96 22.54 12.73
N GLN A 274 -4.80 23.52 13.08
CA GLN A 274 -5.50 23.55 14.38
C GLN A 274 -6.55 22.43 14.54
N GLN A 275 -7.22 22.01 13.46
CA GLN A 275 -8.20 20.92 13.52
C GLN A 275 -7.58 19.53 13.72
N ASN A 276 -6.28 19.35 13.46
CA ASN A 276 -5.57 18.08 13.62
C ASN A 276 -4.89 17.91 15.00
N PHE A 277 -5.03 18.89 15.91
CA PHE A 277 -4.42 18.86 17.25
C PHE A 277 -5.44 18.84 18.42
N ASN A 278 -6.70 18.50 18.17
CA ASN A 278 -7.70 18.20 19.22
C ASN A 278 -8.30 16.80 19.05
#